data_AF-A0A285CUC6-F1
#
_entry.id   AF-A0A285CUC6-F1
#
_cell.length_a   1.000
_cell.length_b   1.000
_cell.length_c   1.000
_cell.angle_alpha   90.00
_cell.angle_beta   90.00
_cell.angle_gamma   90.00
#
_symmetry.space_group_name_H-M   'P 1'
#
loop_
_entity.id
_entity.type
_entity.pdbx_description
1 polymer ?
#
loop_
_entity_poly.entity_id
_entity_poly.type
_entity_poly.pdbx_seq_one_letter_code
_entity_poly.pdbx_strand_id
1 'polypeptide(L)' 'MIRFAVAAAALAVVAGCSIDPKTYETEPVTIDTPRGKVVCQLYTKELVTWDRAIDRPARMSIAEADAICRAEGQRQKTR' A
#
# COMPACT_ATOMS: atom_id res chain seq x y z
N MET A 1 -8.84 19.49 -36.77
CA MET A 1 -7.47 19.51 -36.19
C MET A 1 -7.45 20.11 -34.78
N ILE A 2 -7.98 21.31 -34.52
CA ILE A 2 -8.00 21.95 -33.18
C ILE A 2 -8.67 21.08 -32.07
N ARG A 3 -9.77 20.39 -32.38
CA ARG A 3 -10.46 19.52 -31.42
C ARG A 3 -9.60 18.35 -30.90
N PHE A 4 -8.73 17.79 -31.75
CA PHE A 4 -7.81 16.72 -31.35
C PHE A 4 -6.64 17.24 -30.51
N ALA A 5 -6.18 18.47 -30.78
CA ALA A 5 -5.12 19.11 -29.99
C ALA A 5 -5.59 19.42 -28.55
N VAL A 6 -6.83 19.87 -28.38
CA VAL A 6 -7.41 20.12 -27.05
C VAL A 6 -7.59 18.82 -26.25
N ALA A 7 -8.03 17.75 -26.90
CA ALA A 7 -8.15 16.43 -26.27
C ALA A 7 -6.79 15.85 -25.85
N ALA A 8 -5.75 16.00 -26.68
CA ALA A 8 -4.40 15.55 -26.37
C ALA A 8 -3.78 16.35 -25.20
N ALA A 9 -4.00 17.67 -25.16
CA ALA A 9 -3.54 18.51 -24.06
C ALA A 9 -4.21 18.14 -22.73
N ALA A 10 -5.51 17.81 -22.73
CA ALA A 10 -6.21 17.37 -21.52
C ALA A 10 -5.67 16.05 -20.96
N LEU A 11 -5.34 15.07 -21.83
CA LEU A 11 -4.76 13.80 -21.41
C LEU A 11 -3.35 13.95 -20.81
N ALA A 12 -2.55 14.88 -21.33
CA ALA A 12 -1.20 15.15 -20.82
C ALA A 12 -1.21 15.75 -19.40
N VAL A 13 -2.22 16.54 -19.04
CA VAL A 13 -2.35 17.12 -17.70
C VAL A 13 -2.68 16.06 -16.64
N VAL A 14 -3.51 15.06 -16.96
CA VAL A 14 -3.90 14.02 -16.00
C VAL A 14 -2.79 12.98 -15.80
N ALA A 15 -1.91 12.78 -16.80
CA ALA A 15 -0.77 11.86 -16.68
C ALA A 15 0.32 12.36 -15.72
N GLY A 16 0.30 13.62 -15.29
CA GLY A 16 1.29 14.21 -14.39
C GLY A 16 1.06 13.96 -12.89
N CYS A 17 -0.10 13.42 -12.49
CA CYS A 17 -0.37 13.10 -11.09
C CYS A 17 0.17 11.71 -10.73
N SER A 18 1.44 11.62 -10.31
CA SER A 18 1.97 10.41 -9.67
C SER A 18 1.58 10.37 -8.20
N ILE A 19 0.91 9.30 -7.75
CA ILE A 19 0.67 9.07 -6.33
C ILE A 19 1.99 8.59 -5.69
N ASP A 20 2.53 9.33 -4.72
CA ASP A 20 3.67 8.87 -3.91
C ASP A 20 3.14 8.05 -2.73
N PRO A 21 3.38 6.73 -2.66
CA PRO A 21 2.89 5.91 -1.55
C PRO A 21 3.37 6.39 -0.18
N LYS A 22 4.55 7.04 -0.09
CA LYS A 22 5.14 7.50 1.18
C LYS A 22 4.27 8.50 1.91
N THR A 23 3.46 9.29 1.21
CA THR A 23 2.56 10.26 1.86
C THR A 23 1.36 9.60 2.54
N TYR A 24 1.18 8.30 2.33
CA TYR A 24 0.08 7.51 2.88
C TYR A 24 0.56 6.47 3.91
N GLU A 25 1.88 6.37 4.12
CA GLU A 25 2.50 5.42 5.06
C GLU A 25 2.25 5.87 6.51
N THR A 26 1.93 4.91 7.37
CA THR A 26 1.92 5.10 8.82
C THR A 26 3.25 4.67 9.43
N GLU A 27 3.44 4.86 10.74
CA GLU A 27 4.52 4.20 11.46
C GLU A 27 4.43 2.67 11.27
N PRO A 28 5.55 1.98 10.99
CA PRO A 28 5.55 0.52 10.85
C PRO A 28 5.08 -0.18 12.12
N VAL A 29 4.35 -1.28 11.94
CA VAL A 29 3.87 -2.10 13.06
C VAL A 29 4.50 -3.48 13.03
N THR A 30 4.85 -4.01 14.20
CA THR A 30 5.38 -5.37 14.32
C THR A 30 4.29 -6.31 14.81
N ILE A 31 4.05 -7.38 14.06
CA ILE A 31 3.06 -8.42 14.37
C ILE A 31 3.80 -9.70 14.75
N ASP A 32 3.53 -10.19 15.95
CA ASP A 32 4.02 -11.49 16.40
C ASP A 32 3.16 -12.61 15.81
N THR A 33 3.80 -13.58 15.16
CA THR A 33 3.15 -14.77 14.60
C THR A 33 3.84 -16.04 15.11
N PRO A 34 3.18 -17.21 15.07
CA PRO A 34 3.81 -18.48 15.45
C PRO A 34 5.08 -18.80 14.64
N ARG A 35 5.25 -18.23 13.45
CA ARG A 35 6.39 -18.48 12.57
C ARG A 35 7.46 -17.39 12.62
N GLY A 36 7.30 -16.39 13.48
CA GLY A 36 8.22 -15.25 13.66
C GLY A 36 7.53 -13.90 13.52
N LYS A 37 8.30 -12.83 13.73
CA LYS A 37 7.82 -11.44 13.62
C LYS A 37 7.66 -11.03 12.16
N VAL A 38 6.61 -10.27 11.86
CA VAL A 38 6.40 -9.58 10.58
C VAL A 38 6.35 -8.09 10.86
N VAL A 39 7.14 -7.31 10.14
CA VAL A 39 7.07 -5.84 10.22
C VAL A 39 6.28 -5.36 9.02
N CYS A 40 5.16 -4.70 9.28
CA CYS A 40 4.21 -4.25 8.29
C CYS A 40 4.32 -2.74 8.08
N GLN A 41 4.41 -2.33 6.81
CA GLN A 41 4.05 -0.99 6.40
C GLN A 41 2.55 -0.96 6.16
N LEU A 42 1.83 -0.20 6.98
CA LEU A 42 0.42 0.07 6.73
C LEU A 42 0.27 1.43 6.05
N TYR A 43 -0.79 1.55 5.27
CA TYR A 43 -1.22 2.77 4.64
C TYR A 43 -2.47 3.32 5.33
N THR A 44 -3.03 4.42 4.83
CA THR A 44 -4.26 4.99 5.41
C THR A 44 -5.41 3.98 5.45
N LYS A 45 -6.40 4.24 6.31
CA LYS A 45 -7.57 3.35 6.49
C LYS A 45 -8.37 3.12 5.19
N GLU A 46 -8.22 3.99 4.18
CA GLU A 46 -8.82 3.78 2.85
C GLU A 46 -8.00 2.87 1.92
N LEU A 47 -6.72 2.65 2.20
CA LEU A 47 -5.73 2.01 1.31
C LEU A 47 -5.19 0.68 1.85
N VAL A 48 -5.94 -0.03 2.68
CA VAL A 48 -5.51 -1.31 3.29
C VAL A 48 -5.03 -2.35 2.27
N THR A 49 -5.49 -2.30 1.01
CA THR A 49 -4.99 -3.21 -0.04
C THR A 49 -3.52 -3.00 -0.39
N TRP A 50 -2.94 -1.86 -0.01
CA TRP A 50 -1.53 -1.51 -0.22
C TRP A 50 -0.64 -2.02 0.92
N ASP A 51 -1.21 -2.40 2.06
CA ASP A 51 -0.45 -2.86 3.22
C ASP A 51 0.42 -4.07 2.86
N ARG A 52 1.69 -3.99 3.27
CA ARG A 52 2.73 -4.93 2.84
C ARG A 52 3.76 -5.17 3.94
N ALA A 53 4.40 -6.32 3.90
CA ALA A 53 5.53 -6.61 4.77
C ALA A 53 6.78 -5.89 4.27
N ILE A 54 7.46 -5.20 5.18
CA ILE A 54 8.79 -4.62 4.95
C ILE A 54 9.91 -5.46 5.59
N ASP A 55 9.54 -6.35 6.52
CA ASP A 55 10.40 -7.43 7.01
C ASP A 55 9.56 -8.67 7.36
N ARG A 56 10.14 -9.86 7.14
CA ARG A 56 9.49 -11.16 7.41
C ARG A 56 10.53 -12.25 7.62
N PRO A 57 10.16 -13.38 8.27
CA PRO A 57 11.03 -14.54 8.35
C PRO A 57 11.34 -15.10 6.94
N ALA A 58 12.56 -15.57 6.73
CA ALA A 58 13.01 -16.09 5.43
C ALA A 58 12.10 -17.21 4.87
N ARG A 59 11.59 -18.06 5.76
CA ARG A 59 10.70 -19.20 5.46
C ARG A 59 9.22 -18.86 5.25
N MET A 60 8.81 -17.61 5.45
CA MET A 60 7.44 -17.14 5.21
C MET A 60 7.35 -16.55 3.81
N SER A 61 6.33 -16.84 3.01
CA SER A 61 6.24 -16.23 1.67
C SER A 61 5.91 -14.73 1.76
N ILE A 62 6.25 -13.95 0.71
CA ILE A 62 5.86 -12.53 0.62
C ILE A 62 4.34 -12.40 0.68
N ALA A 63 3.62 -13.18 -0.15
CA ALA A 63 2.16 -13.12 -0.22
C ALA A 63 1.49 -13.40 1.14
N GLU A 64 2.04 -14.34 1.90
CA GLU A 64 1.55 -14.66 3.23
C GLU A 64 1.84 -13.54 4.25
N ALA A 65 3.03 -12.96 4.23
CA ALA A 65 3.39 -11.82 5.09
C ALA A 65 2.52 -10.59 4.77
N ASP A 66 2.29 -10.30 3.48
CA ASP A 66 1.42 -9.21 3.07
C ASP A 66 -0.05 -9.46 3.47
N ALA A 67 -0.51 -10.72 3.44
CA ALA A 67 -1.84 -11.05 3.92
C ALA A 67 -2.00 -10.75 5.42
N ILE A 68 -0.97 -11.01 6.23
CA ILE A 68 -0.93 -10.63 7.65
C ILE A 68 -1.02 -9.10 7.79
N CYS A 69 -0.24 -8.35 7.01
CA CYS A 69 -0.26 -6.89 7.06
C CYS A 69 -1.60 -6.29 6.62
N ARG A 70 -2.24 -6.83 5.59
CA ARG A 70 -3.61 -6.40 5.20
C ARG A 70 -4.64 -6.73 6.27
N ALA A 71 -4.54 -7.90 6.92
CA ALA A 71 -5.44 -8.26 8.02
C ALA A 71 -5.29 -7.30 9.21
N GLU A 72 -4.05 -6.89 9.51
CA GLU A 72 -3.75 -5.86 10.49
C GLU A 72 -4.40 -4.51 10.14
N GLY A 73 -4.23 -4.03 8.91
CA GLY A 73 -4.87 -2.78 8.45
C GLY A 73 -6.39 -2.83 8.54
N GLN A 74 -7.02 -3.96 8.18
CA GLN A 74 -8.48 -4.14 8.36
C GLN A 74 -8.88 -4.05 9.83
N ARG A 75 -8.11 -4.65 10.74
CA ARG A 75 -8.40 -4.57 12.19
C ARG A 75 -8.33 -3.13 12.71
N GLN A 76 -7.33 -2.36 12.27
CA GLN A 76 -7.18 -0.96 12.69
C GLN A 76 -8.26 -0.03 12.09
N LYS A 77 -8.77 -0.37 10.90
CA LYS A 77 -9.87 0.39 10.28
C LYS A 77 -11.13 0.40 11.15
N THR A 78 -11.44 -0.71 11.82
CA THR A 78 -12.64 -0.87 12.66
C THR A 78 -12.52 -0.31 14.08
N ARG A 79 -11.36 0.25 14.44
CA ARG A 79 -11.09 0.85 15.74
C ARG A 79 -11.22 2.36 15.70
#